data_AF-A0A7M3Z1J0-F1
#
_entry.id   AF-A0A7M3Z1J0-F1
#
_cell.length_a   1.000
_cell.length_b   1.000
_cell.length_c   1.000
_cell.angle_alpha   90.00
_cell.angle_beta   90.00
_cell.angle_gamma   90.00
#
_symmetry.space_group_name_H-M   'P 1'
#
loop_
_entity.id
_entity.type
_entity.pdbx_description
1 polymer ?
#
loop_
_entity_poly.entity_id
_entity_poly.type
_entity_poly.pdbx_seq_one_letter_code
_entity_poly.pdbx_strand_id
1 'polypeptide(L)'
;MDKAKLEYIWLDGYEPTQNMRSKTMVRSDFGGTVEECPIWMFDGSSTKQADGSSSDCLLKPVNIFPDPQRVNGYLVMCEVMNPDGTPHPSNGRATIDDDDNDFWFGYEQEYFIMDVDTQLPLGFPVGGYPGPQG
;
A
#
# COMPACT_ATOMS: atom_id res chain seq x y z
N MET A 1 -13.46 9.44 -24.29
CA MET A 1 -12.95 9.80 -22.95
C MET A 1 -11.71 8.99 -22.65
N ASP A 2 -10.71 9.61 -22.05
CA ASP A 2 -9.48 8.93 -21.65
C ASP A 2 -9.76 8.02 -20.45
N LYS A 3 -9.25 6.80 -20.50
CA LYS A 3 -9.40 5.83 -19.40
C LYS A 3 -8.47 6.19 -18.25
N ALA A 4 -9.01 6.22 -17.04
CA ALA A 4 -8.26 6.38 -15.81
C ALA A 4 -7.68 5.03 -15.34
N LYS A 5 -6.49 5.07 -14.72
CA LYS A 5 -5.82 3.91 -14.13
C LYS A 5 -5.75 4.12 -12.62
N LEU A 6 -6.41 3.25 -11.85
CA LEU A 6 -6.44 3.32 -10.40
C LEU A 6 -5.56 2.21 -9.84
N GLU A 7 -4.38 2.55 -9.34
CA GLU A 7 -3.50 1.62 -8.65
C GLU A 7 -3.95 1.49 -7.20
N TYR A 8 -4.67 0.41 -6.88
CA TYR A 8 -5.10 0.11 -5.52
C TYR A 8 -3.92 -0.42 -4.74
N ILE A 9 -3.58 0.21 -3.63
CA ILE A 9 -2.43 -0.09 -2.77
C ILE A 9 -2.93 -0.47 -1.38
N TRP A 10 -2.42 -1.57 -0.83
CA TRP A 10 -2.74 -2.02 0.52
C TRP A 10 -1.54 -2.71 1.19
N LEU A 11 -1.64 -2.94 2.49
CA LEU A 11 -0.67 -3.70 3.27
C LEU A 11 -1.13 -5.15 3.44
N ASP A 12 -0.20 -6.08 3.29
CA ASP A 12 -0.46 -7.51 3.45
C ASP A 12 -0.48 -7.97 4.93
N GLY A 13 -0.62 -9.27 5.18
CA GLY A 13 -0.68 -9.86 6.51
C GLY A 13 0.64 -10.47 7.00
N TYR A 14 1.78 -10.12 6.40
CA TYR A 14 3.07 -10.64 6.87
C TYR A 14 3.45 -10.01 8.22
N GLU A 15 4.02 -10.85 9.09
CA GLU A 15 4.59 -10.45 10.37
C GLU A 15 6.10 -10.77 10.43
N PRO A 16 6.91 -9.97 11.14
CA PRO A 16 6.52 -8.81 11.95
C PRO A 16 6.31 -7.52 11.14
N THR A 17 6.62 -7.53 9.84
CA THR A 17 6.55 -6.35 8.98
C THR A 17 5.69 -6.67 7.76
N GLN A 18 4.66 -5.85 7.55
CA GLN A 18 3.78 -5.95 6.40
C GLN A 18 4.50 -5.45 5.14
N ASN A 19 4.19 -6.05 3.99
CA ASN A 19 4.63 -5.56 2.70
C ASN A 19 3.52 -4.80 2.00
N MET A 20 3.91 -3.87 1.15
CA MET A 20 2.99 -3.18 0.24
C MET A 20 2.64 -4.07 -0.96
N ARG A 21 1.36 -4.13 -1.30
CA ARG A 21 0.81 -4.82 -2.47
C ARG A 21 0.02 -3.84 -3.31
N SER A 22 -0.08 -4.09 -4.62
CA SER A 22 -0.91 -3.26 -5.48
C SER A 22 -1.47 -3.99 -6.70
N LYS A 23 -2.51 -3.42 -7.29
CA LYS A 23 -3.03 -3.80 -8.61
C LYS A 23 -3.85 -2.69 -9.25
N THR A 24 -3.91 -2.68 -10.59
CA THR A 24 -4.56 -1.60 -11.35
C THR A 24 -5.98 -1.94 -11.79
N MET A 25 -6.94 -1.08 -11.45
CA MET A 25 -8.26 -1.03 -12.10
C MET A 25 -8.24 0.01 -13.23
N VAL A 26 -8.90 -0.27 -14.36
CA VAL A 26 -9.08 0.70 -15.44
C VAL A 26 -10.55 1.12 -15.50
N ARG A 27 -10.82 2.43 -15.47
CA ARG A 27 -12.17 3.00 -15.47
C ARG A 27 -12.32 4.05 -16.56
N SER A 28 -13.53 4.14 -17.12
CA SER A 28 -13.97 5.30 -17.90
C SER A 28 -14.69 6.28 -16.97
N ASP A 29 -14.77 7.54 -17.36
CA ASP A 29 -15.61 8.56 -16.71
C ASP A 29 -15.34 8.71 -15.20
N PHE A 30 -14.06 8.76 -14.84
CA PHE A 30 -13.60 8.90 -13.46
C PHE A 30 -13.18 10.34 -13.16
N GLY A 31 -13.82 10.96 -12.17
CA GLY A 31 -13.66 12.34 -11.73
C GLY A 31 -12.50 12.58 -10.77
N GLY A 32 -11.81 11.52 -10.32
CA GLY A 32 -10.59 11.64 -9.52
C GLY A 32 -10.80 11.75 -8.01
N THR A 33 -11.99 11.41 -7.50
CA THR A 33 -12.28 11.42 -6.06
C THR A 33 -12.30 10.01 -5.47
N VAL A 34 -12.07 9.90 -4.17
CA VAL A 34 -12.02 8.61 -3.47
C VAL A 34 -13.42 7.96 -3.41
N GLU A 35 -14.48 8.75 -3.36
CA GLU A 35 -15.87 8.28 -3.29
C GLU A 35 -16.31 7.55 -4.56
N GLU A 36 -15.69 7.88 -5.70
CA GLU A 36 -15.95 7.22 -6.99
C GLU A 36 -15.17 5.91 -7.17
N CYS A 37 -14.20 5.64 -6.30
CA CYS A 37 -13.44 4.39 -6.28
C CYS A 37 -14.32 3.27 -5.71
N PRO A 38 -14.65 2.21 -6.49
CA PRO A 38 -15.41 1.10 -5.96
C PRO A 38 -14.60 0.31 -4.93
N ILE A 39 -15.30 -0.30 -3.96
CA ILE A 39 -14.72 -1.40 -3.19
C ILE A 39 -14.31 -2.50 -4.16
N TRP A 40 -13.12 -3.07 -3.94
CA TRP A 40 -12.62 -4.17 -4.74
C TRP A 40 -12.33 -5.39 -3.86
N MET A 41 -11.98 -6.51 -4.47
CA MET A 41 -11.69 -7.76 -3.79
C MET A 41 -10.35 -8.30 -4.26
N PHE A 42 -9.63 -9.03 -3.43
CA PHE A 42 -8.41 -9.74 -3.79
C PHE A 42 -8.32 -11.08 -3.06
N ASP A 43 -7.46 -11.97 -3.57
CA ASP A 43 -7.16 -13.25 -2.93
C ASP A 43 -6.16 -13.03 -1.78
N GLY A 44 -6.67 -13.09 -0.55
CA GLY A 44 -5.90 -12.95 0.68
C GLY A 44 -5.00 -14.13 1.01
N SER A 45 -5.20 -15.30 0.38
CA SER A 45 -4.36 -16.48 0.63
C SER A 45 -2.92 -16.27 0.17
N SER A 46 -2.74 -15.47 -0.88
CA SER A 46 -1.44 -15.08 -1.45
C SER A 46 -0.73 -13.96 -0.67
N THR A 47 -1.38 -13.39 0.35
CA THR A 47 -0.89 -12.22 1.09
C THR A 47 -0.92 -12.41 2.61
N LYS A 48 -1.09 -13.65 3.10
CA LYS A 48 -1.22 -13.98 4.54
C LYS A 48 -2.42 -13.32 5.22
N GLN A 49 -3.50 -13.09 4.48
CA GLN A 49 -4.72 -12.45 4.97
C GLN A 49 -5.93 -13.38 4.92
N ALA A 50 -5.79 -14.59 4.39
CA ALA A 50 -6.83 -15.59 4.47
C ALA A 50 -6.25 -17.00 4.32
N ASP A 51 -7.04 -18.01 4.69
CA ASP A 51 -6.75 -19.38 4.29
C ASP A 51 -7.21 -19.63 2.84
N GLY A 52 -6.78 -20.75 2.24
CA GLY A 52 -7.13 -21.08 0.86
C GLY A 52 -8.59 -21.55 0.67
N SER A 53 -9.36 -21.76 1.74
CA SER A 53 -10.74 -22.27 1.66
C SER A 53 -11.78 -21.16 1.66
N SER A 54 -11.45 -19.99 2.21
CA SER A 54 -12.24 -18.76 2.19
C SER A 54 -11.30 -17.56 2.04
N SER A 55 -10.83 -17.34 0.82
CA SER A 55 -9.68 -16.45 0.60
C SER A 55 -9.99 -14.99 0.25
N ASP A 56 -11.27 -14.65 0.03
CA ASP A 56 -11.63 -13.30 -0.39
C ASP A 56 -11.38 -12.28 0.72
N CYS A 57 -10.72 -11.18 0.37
CA CYS A 57 -10.58 -9.98 1.19
C CYS A 57 -11.04 -8.76 0.38
N LEU A 58 -11.56 -7.74 1.05
CA LEU A 58 -12.01 -6.51 0.41
C LEU A 58 -10.99 -5.39 0.56
N LEU A 59 -10.86 -4.57 -0.49
CA LEU A 59 -10.12 -3.32 -0.51
C LEU A 59 -11.13 -2.18 -0.46
N LYS A 60 -11.14 -1.45 0.66
CA LYS A 60 -11.96 -0.25 0.82
C LYS A 60 -11.08 0.99 0.60
N PRO A 61 -11.31 1.78 -0.46
CA PRO A 61 -10.59 3.05 -0.67
C PRO A 61 -10.77 3.99 0.52
N VAL A 62 -9.66 4.58 0.96
CA VAL A 62 -9.64 5.54 2.09
C VAL A 62 -8.97 6.87 1.73
N ASN A 63 -8.09 6.88 0.72
CA ASN A 63 -7.52 8.11 0.20
C ASN A 63 -7.07 7.92 -1.26
N ILE A 64 -6.88 9.02 -1.98
CA ILE A 64 -6.47 9.02 -3.37
C ILE A 64 -5.46 10.13 -3.66
N PHE A 65 -4.48 9.83 -4.52
CA PHE A 65 -3.47 10.77 -4.98
C PHE A 65 -3.26 10.64 -6.49
N PRO A 66 -2.89 11.71 -7.21
CA PRO A 66 -2.42 11.59 -8.60
C PRO A 66 -1.18 10.68 -8.67
N ASP A 67 -1.15 9.77 -9.65
CA ASP A 67 0.02 8.94 -9.91
C ASP A 67 1.09 9.76 -10.66
N PRO A 68 2.29 9.97 -10.10
CA PRO A 68 3.30 10.82 -10.72
C PRO A 68 3.94 10.21 -11.97
N GLN A 69 3.77 8.90 -12.21
CA GLN A 69 4.40 8.18 -13.33
C GLN A 69 3.45 7.90 -14.48
N ARG A 70 2.14 7.89 -14.25
CA ARG A 70 1.15 7.45 -15.26
C ARG A 70 0.22 8.57 -15.70
N VAL A 71 0.05 8.71 -17.01
CA VAL A 71 -0.98 9.58 -17.59
C VAL A 71 -2.37 9.10 -17.19
N ASN A 72 -3.19 10.02 -16.67
CA ASN A 72 -4.52 9.75 -16.11
C ASN A 72 -4.49 8.60 -15.08
N GLY A 73 -3.46 8.62 -14.22
CA GLY A 73 -3.25 7.62 -13.18
C GLY A 73 -3.53 8.17 -11.78
N TYR A 74 -3.99 7.29 -10.90
CA TYR A 74 -4.28 7.58 -9.51
C TYR A 74 -3.74 6.45 -8.62
N LEU A 75 -3.11 6.82 -7.51
CA LEU A 75 -2.78 5.90 -6.42
C LEU A 75 -3.96 5.91 -5.43
N VAL A 76 -4.59 4.76 -5.24
CA VAL A 76 -5.74 4.59 -4.35
C VAL A 76 -5.27 3.84 -3.12
N MET A 77 -5.18 4.53 -1.99
CA MET A 77 -4.84 3.91 -0.72
C MET A 77 -6.06 3.17 -0.19
N CYS A 78 -5.91 1.91 0.18
CA CYS A 78 -6.99 1.06 0.67
C CYS A 78 -6.71 0.51 2.06
N GLU A 79 -7.78 0.39 2.84
CA GLU A 79 -7.80 -0.46 4.02
C GLU A 79 -8.36 -1.84 3.67
N VAL A 80 -7.93 -2.87 4.41
CA VAL A 80 -8.34 -4.26 4.17
C VAL A 80 -9.50 -4.63 5.09
N MET A 81 -10.56 -5.18 4.50
CA MET A 81 -11.75 -5.62 5.22
C MET A 81 -12.00 -7.12 4.97
N ASN A 82 -12.62 -7.78 5.93
CA ASN A 82 -13.19 -9.10 5.76
C ASN A 82 -14.38 -9.07 4.77
N PRO A 83 -14.81 -10.22 4.22
CA PRO A 83 -15.98 -10.30 3.33
C PRO A 83 -17.28 -9.76 3.92
N ASP A 84 -17.43 -9.80 5.25
CA ASP A 84 -18.60 -9.27 5.96
C ASP A 84 -18.55 -7.74 6.16
N GLY A 85 -17.48 -7.08 5.70
CA GLY A 85 -17.28 -5.64 5.82
C GLY A 85 -16.66 -5.18 7.15
N THR A 86 -16.31 -6.10 8.05
CA THR A 86 -15.55 -5.77 9.27
C THR A 86 -14.06 -5.56 8.95
N PRO A 87 -13.31 -4.76 9.72
CA PRO A 87 -11.87 -4.61 9.50
C PRO A 87 -11.13 -5.94 9.61
N HIS A 88 -10.26 -6.24 8.64
CA HIS A 88 -9.41 -7.43 8.72
C HIS A 88 -8.38 -7.28 9.85
N PRO A 89 -7.96 -8.35 10.56
CA PRO A 89 -6.99 -8.25 11.66
C PRO A 89 -5.66 -7.55 11.32
N SER A 90 -5.23 -7.57 10.05
CA SER A 90 -4.03 -6.86 9.57
C SER A 90 -4.25 -5.34 9.36
N ASN A 91 -5.46 -4.83 9.57
CA ASN A 91 -5.83 -3.45 9.30
C ASN A 91 -5.52 -2.55 10.50
N GLY A 92 -4.26 -2.10 10.60
CA GLY A 92 -3.83 -1.15 11.62
C GLY A 92 -4.44 0.25 11.47
N ARG A 93 -5.00 0.60 10.31
CA ARG A 93 -5.71 1.88 10.16
C ARG A 93 -6.99 1.90 10.98
N ALA A 94 -7.73 0.78 11.02
CA ALA A 94 -8.98 0.67 11.75
C ALA A 94 -8.82 0.68 13.28
N THR A 95 -7.60 0.54 13.80
CA THR A 95 -7.30 0.63 15.24
C THR A 95 -7.02 2.05 15.70
N ILE A 96 -6.94 3.01 14.77
CA ILE A 96 -6.77 4.43 15.08
C ILE A 96 -8.14 4.98 15.46
N ASP A 97 -8.36 5.17 16.75
CA ASP A 97 -9.54 5.85 17.30
C ASP A 97 -9.22 7.34 17.36
N ASP A 98 -9.82 8.11 16.46
CA ASP A 98 -9.58 9.54 16.36
C ASP A 98 -10.90 10.29 16.23
N ASP A 99 -11.34 10.89 17.33
CA ASP A 99 -12.43 11.85 17.40
C ASP A 99 -11.94 13.31 17.39
N ASP A 100 -10.61 13.54 17.34
CA ASP A 100 -9.97 14.84 17.47
C ASP A 100 -8.96 15.12 16.33
N ASN A 101 -9.45 15.81 15.31
CA ASN A 101 -8.69 16.12 14.10
C ASN A 101 -7.58 17.20 14.27
N ASP A 102 -7.18 17.57 15.50
CA ASP A 102 -6.18 18.62 15.76
C ASP A 102 -4.75 18.09 16.01
N PHE A 103 -4.52 16.78 15.94
CA PHE A 103 -3.17 16.21 16.10
C PHE A 103 -2.28 16.38 14.87
N TRP A 104 -1.01 16.74 15.12
CA TRP A 104 0.01 16.88 14.09
C TRP A 104 1.12 15.85 14.32
N PHE A 105 1.36 15.02 13.32
CA PHE A 105 2.41 14.00 13.35
C PHE A 105 3.47 14.31 12.29
N GLY A 106 4.74 14.15 12.67
CA GLY A 106 5.88 14.20 11.76
C GLY A 106 6.67 12.91 11.88
N TYR A 107 6.99 12.30 10.74
CA TYR A 107 7.79 11.08 10.66
C TYR A 107 9.02 11.32 9.80
N GLU A 108 10.18 10.91 10.29
CA GLU A 108 11.45 10.95 9.55
C GLU A 108 11.78 9.54 9.08
N GLN A 109 11.36 9.21 7.85
CA GLN A 109 11.60 7.88 7.28
C GLN A 109 13.02 7.77 6.71
N GLU A 110 13.91 7.11 7.45
CA GLU A 110 15.22 6.70 6.94
C GLU A 110 15.11 5.46 6.05
N TYR A 111 16.00 5.34 5.06
CA TYR A 111 16.12 4.16 4.20
C TYR A 111 17.52 4.04 3.61
N PHE A 112 17.89 2.83 3.21
CA PHE A 112 19.10 2.56 2.42
C PHE A 112 18.71 2.11 1.01
N ILE A 113 19.44 2.61 0.01
CA ILE A 113 19.38 2.05 -1.34
C ILE A 113 20.34 0.87 -1.37
N MET A 114 19.84 -0.31 -1.74
CA MET A 114 20.60 -1.56 -1.80
C MET A 114 20.90 -1.93 -3.24
N ASP A 115 22.12 -2.38 -3.51
CA ASP A 115 22.52 -2.94 -4.80
C ASP A 115 22.10 -4.42 -4.88
N VAL A 116 21.40 -4.79 -5.96
CA VAL A 116 20.81 -6.13 -6.11
C VAL A 116 21.82 -7.21 -6.48
N ASP A 117 22.97 -6.86 -7.05
CA ASP A 117 23.99 -7.81 -7.45
C ASP A 117 24.90 -8.16 -6.27
N THR A 118 25.24 -7.15 -5.46
CA THR A 118 26.15 -7.29 -4.32
C THR A 118 25.42 -7.53 -2.99
N GLN A 119 24.13 -7.19 -2.90
CA GLN A 119 23.32 -7.22 -1.67
C GLN A 119 23.89 -6.33 -0.55
N LEU A 120 24.62 -5.27 -0.93
CA LEU A 120 25.19 -4.28 -0.01
C LEU A 120 24.53 -2.90 -0.24
N PRO A 121 24.63 -1.98 0.73
CA PRO A 121 24.23 -0.60 0.50
C PRO A 121 24.98 -0.02 -0.70
N LEU A 122 24.28 0.73 -1.55
CA LEU A 122 24.84 1.31 -2.76
C LEU A 122 26.10 2.13 -2.43
N GLY A 123 27.23 1.78 -3.07
CA GLY A 123 28.54 2.41 -2.84
C GLY A 123 29.43 1.70 -1.81
N PHE A 124 28.96 0.66 -1.12
CA PHE A 124 29.82 -0.16 -0.27
C PHE A 124 30.73 -1.08 -1.11
N PRO A 125 32.01 -1.25 -0.73
CA PRO A 125 32.88 -2.21 -1.39
C PRO A 125 32.53 -3.64 -0.97
N VAL A 126 32.54 -4.58 -1.92
CA VAL A 126 32.40 -6.01 -1.62
C VAL A 126 33.53 -6.45 -0.68
N GLY A 127 33.18 -7.04 0.45
CA GLY A 127 34.14 -7.54 1.45
C GLY A 127 34.74 -6.46 2.35
N GLY A 128 34.18 -5.25 2.39
CA GLY A 128 34.66 -4.18 3.27
C GLY A 128 33.59 -3.16 3.65
N TYR A 129 34.04 -2.05 4.21
CA TYR A 129 33.23 -0.90 4.59
C TYR A 129 33.75 0.35 3.87
N PRO A 130 32.91 1.36 3.61
CA PRO A 130 33.38 2.66 3.17
C PRO A 130 34.23 3.34 4.26
N GLY A 131 34.81 4.49 3.94
CA GLY A 131 35.43 5.36 4.94
C GLY A 131 34.42 5.79 6.04
N PRO A 132 34.91 6.33 7.16
CA PRO A 132 34.04 6.83 8.22
C PRO A 132 33.05 7.86 7.69
N GLN A 133 31.86 7.88 8.30
CA GLN A 133 30.82 8.86 7.97
C GLN A 133 31.27 10.26 8.44
N GLY A 134 31.25 11.24 7.53
CA GLY A 134 31.59 12.64 7.82
C GLY A 134 32.90 13.10 7.21
#